data_AF-A0A855VG99-F1
#
_entry.id   AF-A0A855VG99-F1
#
_cell.length_a   1.000
_cell.length_b   1.000
_cell.length_c   1.000
_cell.angle_alpha   90.00
_cell.angle_beta   90.00
_cell.angle_gamma   90.00
#
_symmetry.space_group_name_H-M   'P 1'
#
loop_
_entity.id
_entity.type
_entity.pdbx_description
1 polymer ?
#
loop_
_entity_poly.entity_id
_entity_poly.type
_entity_poly.pdbx_seq_one_letter_code
_entity_poly.pdbx_strand_id
1 'polypeptide(L)'
;MMHQINERADYSAEFWSLIHLESELMVARAYMNVFGSLPEGQGMTIIAGWAGYEFTLYGLEPQEWHSPVYKDVASSVRSMAAYINAQDWEDGCQQARYELSLM
;
A
#
# COMPACT_ATOMS: atom_id res chain seq x y z
N MET A 1 0.41 8.31 -39.90
CA MET A 1 0.69 6.88 -39.66
C MET A 1 0.60 6.70 -38.15
N MET A 2 -0.40 5.92 -37.72
CA MET A 2 -0.78 5.76 -36.31
C MET A 2 0.28 4.88 -35.64
N HIS A 3 1.16 5.47 -34.83
CA HIS A 3 2.03 4.67 -33.97
C HIS A 3 1.15 4.05 -32.90
N GLN A 4 1.00 2.72 -33.00
CA GLN A 4 0.35 1.89 -32.01
C GLN A 4 0.98 2.18 -30.65
N ILE A 5 0.14 2.58 -29.71
CA ILE A 5 0.40 2.67 -28.28
C ILE A 5 0.81 1.28 -27.82
N ASN A 6 2.11 1.05 -27.73
CA ASN A 6 2.68 -0.03 -26.93
C ASN A 6 3.76 0.58 -26.03
N GLU A 7 3.43 1.71 -25.42
CA GLU A 7 4.10 2.21 -24.24
C GLU A 7 3.60 1.34 -23.09
N ARG A 8 4.34 0.28 -22.75
CA ARG A 8 4.43 -0.06 -21.33
C ARG A 8 4.97 1.21 -20.69
N ALA A 9 4.09 2.05 -20.15
CA ALA A 9 4.49 3.19 -19.36
C ALA A 9 5.43 2.65 -18.29
N ASP A 10 6.70 3.05 -18.34
CA ASP A 10 7.66 2.73 -17.28
C ASP A 10 7.18 3.46 -16.02
N TYR A 11 6.34 2.76 -15.26
CA TYR A 11 5.80 3.21 -14.01
C TYR A 11 6.94 3.42 -13.01
N SER A 12 6.86 4.50 -12.22
CA SER A 12 7.90 4.80 -11.23
C SER A 12 7.99 3.70 -10.18
N ALA A 13 9.16 3.58 -9.53
CA ALA A 13 9.35 2.60 -8.47
C ALA A 13 8.33 2.77 -7.34
N GLU A 14 7.98 4.02 -7.01
CA GLU A 14 6.94 4.30 -6.00
C GLU A 14 5.58 3.74 -6.40
N PHE A 15 5.22 3.83 -7.69
CA PHE A 15 3.93 3.33 -8.15
C PHE A 15 3.89 1.79 -8.17
N TRP A 16 5.00 1.14 -8.48
CA TRP A 16 5.11 -0.32 -8.34
C TRP A 16 4.99 -0.77 -6.88
N SER A 17 5.62 -0.05 -5.94
CA SER A 17 5.46 -0.31 -4.50
C SER A 17 4.00 -0.18 -4.07
N LEU A 18 3.29 0.86 -4.54
CA LEU A 18 1.85 1.02 -4.28
C LEU A 18 1.00 -0.14 -4.80
N ILE A 19 1.24 -0.59 -6.04
CA ILE A 19 0.51 -1.74 -6.61
C ILE A 19 0.78 -3.02 -5.82
N HIS A 20 2.03 -3.20 -5.37
CA HIS A 20 2.41 -4.35 -4.56
C HIS A 20 1.68 -4.35 -3.21
N LEU A 21 1.72 -3.22 -2.48
CA LEU A 21 0.97 -3.04 -1.23
C LEU A 21 -0.53 -3.28 -1.43
N GLU A 22 -1.11 -2.72 -2.49
CA GLU A 22 -2.54 -2.89 -2.79
C GLU A 22 -2.90 -4.37 -3.00
N SER A 23 -2.05 -5.11 -3.72
CA SER A 23 -2.24 -6.52 -4.01
C SER A 23 -2.23 -7.38 -2.74
N GLU A 24 -1.28 -7.15 -1.85
CA GLU A 24 -1.19 -7.90 -0.58
C GLU A 24 -2.37 -7.60 0.35
N LEU A 25 -2.78 -6.34 0.44
CA LEU A 25 -3.96 -5.94 1.21
C LEU A 25 -5.26 -6.52 0.63
N MET A 26 -5.37 -6.62 -0.69
CA MET A 26 -6.51 -7.28 -1.36
C MET A 26 -6.57 -8.77 -1.04
N VAL A 27 -5.43 -9.46 -1.02
CA VAL A 27 -5.36 -10.87 -0.61
C VAL A 27 -5.79 -11.01 0.86
N ALA A 28 -5.22 -10.21 1.77
CA ALA A 28 -5.58 -10.23 3.18
C ALA A 28 -7.09 -10.00 3.39
N ARG A 29 -7.66 -9.00 2.70
CA ARG A 29 -9.10 -8.72 2.72
C ARG A 29 -9.94 -9.89 2.22
N ALA A 30 -9.53 -10.55 1.14
CA ALA A 30 -10.22 -11.72 0.63
C ALA A 30 -10.22 -12.88 1.65
N TYR A 31 -9.08 -13.13 2.31
CA TYR A 31 -9.01 -14.13 3.37
C TYR A 31 -9.94 -13.82 4.53
N MET A 32 -9.95 -12.59 5.04
CA MET A 32 -10.86 -12.20 6.13
C MET A 32 -12.33 -12.36 5.74
N ASN A 33 -12.70 -11.99 4.50
CA ASN A 33 -14.08 -12.12 4.04
C ASN A 33 -14.55 -13.59 3.93
N VAL A 34 -13.65 -14.51 3.58
CA VAL A 34 -13.98 -15.94 3.38
C VAL A 34 -13.90 -16.71 4.69
N PHE A 35 -12.86 -16.47 5.49
CA PHE A 35 -12.53 -17.29 6.66
C PHE A 35 -12.80 -16.60 8.01
N GLY A 36 -13.12 -15.30 8.00
CA GLY A 36 -13.36 -14.51 9.21
C GLY A 36 -12.08 -14.08 9.96
N SER A 37 -10.92 -14.58 9.55
CA SER A 37 -9.62 -14.24 10.11
C SER A 37 -8.52 -14.35 9.05
N LEU A 38 -7.36 -13.77 9.36
CA LEU A 38 -6.14 -13.96 8.58
C LEU A 38 -5.49 -15.31 8.95
N PRO A 39 -4.77 -15.97 8.02
CA PRO A 39 -4.08 -17.22 8.30
C PRO A 39 -3.08 -17.06 9.46
N GLU A 40 -3.17 -17.91 10.47
CA GLU A 40 -2.15 -18.00 11.51
C GLU A 40 -0.85 -18.59 10.92
N GLY A 41 0.26 -17.86 11.04
CA GLY A 41 1.59 -18.41 10.78
C GLY A 41 2.36 -17.89 9.56
N GLN A 42 1.88 -16.89 8.82
CA GLN A 42 2.66 -16.28 7.73
C GLN A 42 2.38 -14.79 7.59
N GLY A 43 3.01 -13.94 8.41
CA GLY A 43 3.19 -12.48 8.18
C GLY A 43 1.95 -11.58 8.06
N MET A 44 0.76 -12.13 7.78
CA MET A 44 -0.44 -11.38 7.44
C MET A 44 -1.08 -10.75 8.67
N THR A 45 -0.84 -11.28 9.87
CA THR A 45 -1.35 -10.73 11.14
C THR A 45 -0.89 -9.30 11.45
N ILE A 46 0.09 -8.75 10.72
CA ILE A 46 0.58 -7.36 10.87
C ILE A 46 0.53 -6.60 9.53
N ILE A 47 -0.23 -7.10 8.54
CA ILE A 47 -0.18 -6.55 7.17
C ILE A 47 -0.57 -5.06 7.10
N ALA A 48 -1.52 -4.62 7.93
CA ALA A 48 -1.92 -3.22 8.00
C ALA A 48 -0.79 -2.33 8.51
N GLY A 49 -0.07 -2.76 9.55
CA GLY A 49 1.07 -2.01 10.10
C GLY A 49 2.28 -2.03 9.18
N TRP A 50 2.58 -3.15 8.54
CA TRP A 50 3.65 -3.19 7.53
C TRP A 50 3.32 -2.29 6.33
N ALA A 51 2.07 -2.29 5.85
CA ALA A 51 1.65 -1.37 4.81
C ALA A 51 1.79 0.10 5.22
N GLY A 52 1.42 0.45 6.46
CA GLY A 52 1.60 1.82 7.00
C GLY A 52 3.07 2.24 7.09
N TYR A 53 3.93 1.30 7.50
CA TYR A 53 5.37 1.49 7.56
C TYR A 53 5.96 1.75 6.18
N GLU A 54 5.75 0.86 5.20
CA GLU A 54 6.29 1.01 3.84
C GLU A 54 5.74 2.23 3.12
N PHE A 55 4.43 2.47 3.23
CA PHE A 55 3.78 3.63 2.61
C PHE A 55 4.44 4.94 3.06
N THR A 56 4.81 5.01 4.34
CA THR A 56 5.47 6.18 4.91
C THR A 56 6.95 6.23 4.58
N LEU A 57 7.66 5.10 4.73
CA LEU A 57 9.10 5.00 4.52
C LEU A 57 9.48 5.39 3.08
N TYR A 58 8.67 4.96 2.10
CA TYR A 58 8.88 5.27 0.68
C TYR A 58 8.20 6.55 0.21
N GLY A 59 7.56 7.32 1.11
CA GLY A 59 6.94 8.59 0.76
C GLY A 59 5.81 8.47 -0.26
N LEU A 60 4.99 7.42 -0.17
CA LEU A 60 3.96 7.07 -1.16
C LEU A 60 2.69 7.93 -1.07
N GLU A 61 2.67 8.96 -0.21
CA GLU A 61 1.55 9.88 -0.10
C GLU A 61 1.33 10.62 -1.43
N PRO A 62 0.10 10.65 -1.97
CA PRO A 62 -0.19 11.29 -3.23
C PRO A 62 0.13 12.79 -3.22
N GLN A 63 0.83 13.24 -4.26
CA GLN A 63 1.16 14.65 -4.49
C GLN A 63 0.40 15.20 -5.70
N GLU A 64 0.38 16.53 -5.87
CA GLU A 64 -0.38 17.17 -6.95
C GLU A 64 0.03 16.65 -8.34
N TRP A 65 1.32 16.45 -8.57
CA TRP A 65 1.89 16.00 -9.85
C TRP A 65 1.69 14.51 -10.16
N HIS A 66 1.21 13.71 -9.18
CA HIS A 66 0.92 12.30 -9.43
C HIS A 66 -0.32 12.12 -10.30
N SER A 67 -0.31 11.09 -11.14
CA SER A 67 -1.42 10.75 -12.02
C SER A 67 -2.67 10.39 -11.21
N PRO A 68 -3.89 10.53 -11.77
CA PRO A 68 -5.12 10.10 -11.11
C PRO A 68 -5.06 8.63 -10.64
N VAL A 69 -4.51 7.74 -11.49
CA VAL A 69 -4.37 6.31 -11.17
C VAL A 69 -3.46 6.10 -9.95
N TYR A 70 -2.35 6.83 -9.84
CA TYR A 70 -1.50 6.75 -8.64
C TYR A 70 -2.28 7.13 -7.39
N LYS A 71 -3.02 8.24 -7.45
CA LYS A 71 -3.80 8.75 -6.31
C LYS A 71 -4.90 7.76 -5.89
N ASP A 72 -5.52 7.10 -6.87
CA ASP A 72 -6.54 6.07 -6.63
C ASP A 72 -5.94 4.86 -5.92
N VAL A 73 -4.80 4.33 -6.41
CA VAL A 73 -4.13 3.18 -5.77
C VAL A 73 -3.63 3.54 -4.37
N ALA A 74 -3.03 4.72 -4.18
CA ALA A 74 -2.60 5.17 -2.86
C ALA A 74 -3.77 5.29 -1.86
N SER A 75 -4.91 5.80 -2.33
CA SER A 75 -6.14 5.89 -1.53
C SER A 75 -6.72 4.51 -1.22
N SER A 76 -6.64 3.58 -2.17
CA SER A 76 -7.05 2.18 -2.00
C SER A 76 -6.22 1.48 -0.93
N VAL A 77 -4.89 1.60 -0.98
CA VAL A 77 -3.95 1.07 0.03
C VAL A 77 -4.32 1.57 1.42
N ARG A 78 -4.40 2.88 1.62
CA ARG A 78 -4.78 3.49 2.92
C ARG A 78 -6.13 2.96 3.41
N SER A 79 -7.13 2.92 2.53
CA SER A 79 -8.49 2.49 2.89
C SER A 79 -8.56 1.02 3.27
N MET A 80 -7.86 0.14 2.55
CA MET A 80 -7.85 -1.29 2.82
C MET A 80 -7.06 -1.63 4.09
N ALA A 81 -5.90 -1.01 4.30
CA ALA A 81 -5.13 -1.21 5.52
C ALA A 81 -5.91 -0.76 6.75
N ALA A 82 -6.55 0.43 6.70
CA ALA A 82 -7.39 0.91 7.78
C ALA A 82 -8.64 0.03 8.01
N TYR A 83 -9.21 -0.55 6.95
CA TYR A 83 -10.30 -1.52 7.06
C TYR A 83 -9.87 -2.82 7.75
N ILE A 84 -8.65 -3.30 7.47
CA ILE A 84 -8.08 -4.49 8.12
C ILE A 84 -7.83 -4.20 9.60
N ASN A 85 -7.03 -3.18 9.90
CA ASN A 85 -6.79 -2.70 11.25
C ASN A 85 -6.24 -1.26 11.22
N ALA A 86 -7.07 -0.29 11.60
CA ALA A 86 -6.70 1.12 11.63
C ALA A 86 -5.60 1.44 12.66
N GLN A 87 -5.56 0.72 13.79
CA GLN A 87 -4.53 0.96 14.80
C GLN A 87 -3.17 0.50 14.30
N ASP A 88 -3.08 -0.72 13.77
CA ASP A 88 -1.82 -1.24 13.25
C ASP A 88 -1.29 -0.36 12.11
N TRP A 89 -2.17 0.07 11.20
CA TRP A 89 -1.80 1.02 10.14
C TRP A 89 -1.13 2.28 10.68
N GLU A 90 -1.75 2.92 11.68
CA GLU A 90 -1.21 4.16 12.26
C GLU A 90 0.09 3.89 13.02
N ASP A 91 0.19 2.78 13.75
CA ASP A 91 1.41 2.36 14.45
C ASP A 91 2.57 2.17 13.47
N GLY A 92 2.30 1.53 12.32
CA GLY A 92 3.26 1.38 11.23
C GLY A 92 3.74 2.72 10.65
N CYS A 93 2.80 3.62 10.36
CA CYS A 93 3.12 4.98 9.91
C CYS A 93 3.99 5.73 10.94
N GLN A 94 3.65 5.63 12.23
CA GLN A 94 4.39 6.30 13.30
C GLN A 94 5.79 5.74 13.46
N GLN A 95 5.94 4.42 13.39
CA GLN A 95 7.24 3.77 13.44
C GLN A 95 8.16 4.26 12.31
N ALA A 96 7.66 4.30 11.07
CA ALA A 96 8.44 4.81 9.93
C ALA A 96 8.80 6.29 10.09
N ARG A 97 7.87 7.15 10.55
CA ARG A 97 8.16 8.56 10.84
C ARG A 97 9.24 8.72 11.91
N TYR A 98 9.18 7.90 12.95
CA TYR A 98 10.18 7.91 14.02
C TYR A 98 11.56 7.54 13.48
N GLU A 99 11.68 6.46 12.72
CA GLU A 99 12.95 6.04 12.11
C GLU A 99 13.52 7.08 11.15
N LEU A 100 12.68 7.67 10.29
CA LEU A 100 13.08 8.77 9.39
C LEU A 100 13.56 10.01 10.14
N SER A 101 13.05 10.27 11.35
CA SER A 101 13.48 11.42 12.17
C SER A 101 14.85 11.24 12.83
N LEU A 102 15.37 10.01 12.88
CA LEU A 102 16.68 9.69 13.43
C LEU A 102 17.81 9.74 12.40
N MET A 103 17.49 9.90 11.11
CA MET A 103 18.42 10.00 9.99
C MET A 103 18.80 11.46 9.70
#